data_AF-A0A235B9X7-F1
#
_entry.id   AF-A0A235B9X7-F1
#
_cell.length_a   1.000
_cell.length_b   1.000
_cell.length_c   1.000
_cell.angle_alpha   90.00
_cell.angle_beta   90.00
_cell.angle_gamma   90.00
#
_symmetry.space_group_name_H-M   'P 1'
#
loop_
_entity.id
_entity.type
_entity.pdbx_description
1 polymer ?
#
loop_
_entity_poly.entity_id
_entity_poly.type
_entity_poly.pdbx_seq_one_letter_code
_entity_poly.pdbx_strand_id
1 'polypeptide(L)'
;MEKARHLCLPSREHPPSHPDRRRRQDRGRRRGETGAGQQRETDNEAKDFTYTYDANGNLTKMTDNSSGAKVDTYAVTYTGLNQVKKVEEKKDGTSKTI
;
A
#
# COMPACT_ATOMS: atom_id res chain seq x y z
N MET A 1 21.80 -9.16 -40.20
CA MET A 1 21.62 -10.63 -40.29
C MET A 1 23.02 -11.23 -40.28
N GLU A 2 23.38 -12.15 -39.39
CA GLU A 2 23.14 -13.58 -39.60
C GLU A 2 23.31 -14.37 -38.29
N LYS A 3 22.42 -15.34 -38.08
CA LYS A 3 22.39 -16.25 -36.92
C LYS A 3 23.22 -17.50 -37.21
N ALA A 4 24.01 -17.89 -36.20
CA ALA A 4 24.24 -19.24 -35.66
C ALA A 4 24.69 -20.38 -36.58
N ARG A 5 25.74 -21.09 -36.12
CA ARG A 5 25.78 -22.55 -35.86
C ARG A 5 27.22 -22.97 -35.57
N HIS A 6 27.50 -23.55 -34.40
CA HIS A 6 28.58 -24.53 -34.23
C HIS A 6 28.06 -25.63 -33.29
N LEU A 7 28.29 -26.88 -33.70
CA LEU A 7 27.70 -28.10 -33.18
C LEU A 7 28.51 -28.74 -32.04
N CYS A 8 27.79 -29.35 -31.09
CA CYS A 8 27.97 -30.63 -30.36
C CYS A 8 29.09 -31.59 -30.88
N LEU A 9 29.98 -32.27 -30.10
CA LEU A 9 29.87 -33.41 -29.12
C LEU A 9 31.33 -33.90 -28.75
N PRO A 10 31.66 -34.88 -27.83
CA PRO A 10 30.86 -36.03 -27.36
C PRO A 10 30.97 -36.50 -25.86
N SER A 11 29.98 -37.35 -25.49
CA SER A 11 29.92 -38.57 -24.62
C SER A 11 31.14 -38.97 -23.75
N ARG A 12 31.06 -39.62 -22.56
CA ARG A 12 30.26 -40.76 -22.04
C ARG A 12 30.78 -41.05 -20.60
N GLU A 13 30.00 -41.40 -19.58
CA GLU A 13 29.88 -42.76 -18.97
C GLU A 13 29.18 -42.62 -17.58
N HIS A 14 28.48 -43.66 -17.13
CA HIS A 14 27.72 -43.81 -15.86
C HIS A 14 28.31 -45.01 -15.07
N PRO A 15 27.76 -45.40 -13.89
CA PRO A 15 28.06 -45.06 -12.50
C PRO A 15 29.04 -46.06 -11.80
N PRO A 16 29.13 -46.09 -10.44
CA PRO A 16 28.63 -47.31 -9.80
C PRO A 16 27.84 -47.12 -8.49
N SER A 17 26.81 -47.96 -8.35
CA SER A 17 26.30 -48.66 -7.15
C SER A 17 26.37 -48.03 -5.74
N HIS A 18 25.20 -48.02 -5.08
CA HIS A 18 24.98 -47.79 -3.64
C HIS A 18 25.87 -48.68 -2.73
N PRO A 19 26.19 -48.19 -1.51
CA PRO A 19 25.59 -48.74 -0.29
C PRO A 19 25.23 -47.59 0.69
N ASP A 20 24.47 -47.68 1.77
CA ASP A 20 23.86 -48.75 2.56
C ASP A 20 22.65 -48.12 3.27
N ARG A 21 21.51 -48.83 3.33
CA ARG A 21 20.39 -48.47 4.21
C ARG A 21 20.69 -49.01 5.61
N ARG A 22 21.29 -48.20 6.48
CA ARG A 22 21.31 -48.39 7.95
C ARG A 22 21.33 -46.98 8.57
N ARG A 23 20.59 -46.60 9.60
CA ARG A 23 19.76 -47.28 10.58
C ARG A 23 18.88 -46.19 11.22
N ARG A 24 17.65 -46.56 11.53
CA ARG A 24 16.65 -45.74 12.23
C ARG A 24 17.14 -45.15 13.56
N GLN A 25 16.52 -44.01 13.89
CA GLN A 25 16.22 -43.46 15.23
C GLN A 25 17.35 -42.74 15.97
N ASP A 26 17.25 -41.41 16.06
CA ASP A 26 16.91 -40.87 17.38
C ASP A 26 15.94 -39.68 17.28
N ARG A 27 15.05 -39.64 18.26
CA ARG A 27 13.92 -38.76 18.43
C ARG A 27 14.38 -37.40 18.96
N GLY A 28 13.69 -36.37 18.49
CA GLY A 28 13.09 -35.42 19.43
C GLY A 28 13.97 -34.28 19.91
N ARG A 29 13.98 -33.18 19.15
CA ARG A 29 13.51 -31.91 19.71
C ARG A 29 13.10 -30.97 18.59
N ARG A 30 11.82 -31.05 18.22
CA ARG A 30 11.09 -29.90 17.71
C ARG A 30 11.09 -28.86 18.82
N ARG A 31 12.10 -27.99 18.88
CA ARG A 31 11.83 -26.63 19.36
C ARG A 31 11.17 -25.96 18.17
N GLY A 32 9.84 -25.89 18.22
CA GLY A 32 9.12 -24.99 17.36
C GLY A 32 9.67 -23.60 17.65
N GLU A 33 10.53 -23.12 16.76
CA GLU A 33 10.63 -21.71 16.51
C GLU A 33 9.24 -21.30 16.07
N THR A 34 8.42 -20.88 17.04
CA THR A 34 7.31 -19.98 16.79
C THR A 34 7.96 -18.69 16.29
N GLY A 35 8.37 -18.70 15.03
CA GLY A 35 8.66 -17.50 14.29
C GLY A 35 7.45 -16.61 14.49
N ALA A 36 7.67 -15.50 15.18
CA ALA A 36 6.67 -14.48 15.37
C ALA A 36 6.14 -14.15 13.97
N GLY A 37 4.94 -14.64 13.67
CA GLY A 37 4.16 -14.15 12.56
C GLY A 37 3.84 -12.71 12.90
N GLN A 38 4.74 -11.80 12.55
CA GLN A 38 4.45 -10.38 12.53
C GLN A 38 3.35 -10.22 11.49
N GLN A 39 2.09 -10.28 11.94
CA GLN A 39 0.98 -9.80 11.16
C GLN A 39 1.29 -8.33 10.89
N ARG A 40 1.69 -8.04 9.66
CA ARG A 40 1.74 -6.67 9.19
C ARG A 40 0.29 -6.20 9.21
N GLU A 41 -0.08 -5.46 10.24
CA GLU A 41 -1.32 -4.69 10.22
C GLU A 41 -1.22 -3.81 8.99
N THR A 42 -2.00 -4.15 7.98
CA THR A 42 -2.06 -3.35 6.76
C THR A 42 -2.91 -2.16 7.14
N ASP A 43 -2.28 -0.99 7.23
CA ASP A 43 -2.98 0.27 7.44
C ASP A 43 -3.87 0.50 6.21
N ASN A 44 -5.16 0.23 6.38
CA ASN A 44 -6.18 0.35 5.34
C ASN A 44 -6.89 1.71 5.43
N GLU A 45 -6.29 2.66 6.14
CA GLU A 45 -6.74 4.04 6.21
C GLU A 45 -6.54 4.69 4.83
N ALA A 46 -7.64 4.86 4.10
CA ALA A 46 -7.66 5.63 2.87
C ALA A 46 -8.28 6.99 3.16
N LYS A 47 -7.54 8.06 2.88
CA LYS A 47 -8.09 9.41 2.92
C LYS A 47 -8.48 9.86 1.52
N ASP A 48 -9.73 10.28 1.35
CA ASP A 48 -10.26 10.76 0.08
C ASP A 48 -10.65 12.23 0.21
N PHE A 49 -9.98 13.09 -0.56
CA PHE A 49 -10.22 14.52 -0.54
C PHE A 49 -10.54 15.05 -1.93
N THR A 50 -11.50 15.98 -2.00
CA THR A 50 -11.82 16.71 -3.23
C THR A 50 -11.71 18.21 -3.01
N TYR A 51 -11.33 18.94 -4.05
CA TYR A 51 -11.07 20.38 -4.01
C TYR A 51 -11.80 21.11 -5.12
N THR A 52 -12.31 22.30 -4.84
CA THR A 52 -12.97 23.18 -5.82
C THR A 52 -12.38 24.58 -5.73
N TYR A 53 -12.15 25.19 -6.89
CA TYR A 53 -11.51 26.50 -7.01
C TYR A 53 -12.44 27.49 -7.72
N ASP A 54 -12.30 28.77 -7.40
CA ASP A 54 -12.90 29.85 -8.19
C ASP A 54 -12.07 30.16 -9.46
N ALA A 55 -12.56 31.07 -10.30
CA ALA A 55 -11.89 31.47 -11.54
C ALA A 55 -10.53 32.17 -11.31
N ASN A 56 -10.28 32.70 -10.11
CA ASN A 56 -9.01 33.31 -9.74
C ASN A 56 -8.01 32.26 -9.18
N GLY A 57 -8.44 31.00 -9.03
CA GLY A 57 -7.63 29.93 -8.48
C GLY A 57 -7.66 29.85 -6.94
N ASN A 58 -8.56 30.56 -6.27
CA ASN A 58 -8.71 30.43 -4.82
C ASN A 58 -9.52 29.18 -4.47
N LEU A 59 -9.11 28.45 -3.42
CA LEU A 59 -9.81 27.26 -2.94
C LEU A 59 -11.14 27.63 -2.27
N THR A 60 -12.27 27.29 -2.86
CA THR A 60 -13.61 27.62 -2.31
C THR A 60 -14.24 26.47 -1.54
N LYS A 61 -13.84 25.22 -1.81
CA LYS A 61 -14.36 24.05 -1.10
C LYS A 61 -13.32 22.94 -1.03
N MET A 62 -13.19 22.32 0.14
CA MET A 62 -12.53 21.04 0.34
C MET A 62 -13.52 20.08 0.99
N THR A 63 -13.62 18.87 0.46
CA THR A 63 -14.47 17.80 1.03
C THR A 63 -13.60 16.62 1.42
N ASP A 64 -13.78 16.12 2.65
CA ASP A 64 -13.18 14.90 3.18
C ASP A 64 -14.24 13.78 3.13
N ASN A 65 -14.05 12.80 2.24
CA ASN A 65 -14.93 11.65 2.08
C ASN A 65 -14.43 10.42 2.86
N SER A 66 -13.40 10.59 3.70
CA SER A 66 -12.84 9.51 4.49
C SER A 66 -13.82 9.07 5.58
N SER A 67 -13.88 7.76 5.86
CA SER A 67 -14.68 7.25 6.96
C SER A 67 -14.19 7.81 8.30
N GLY A 68 -15.10 8.35 9.12
CA GLY A 68 -14.77 8.86 10.45
C GLY A 68 -14.23 10.30 10.49
N ALA A 69 -14.34 11.06 9.39
CA ALA A 69 -13.98 12.48 9.36
C ALA A 69 -14.77 13.28 10.42
N LYS A 70 -14.07 14.17 11.14
CA LYS A 70 -14.69 15.09 12.12
C LYS A 70 -15.41 16.26 11.45
N VAL A 71 -15.01 16.58 10.23
CA VAL A 71 -15.57 17.62 9.37
C VAL A 71 -15.53 17.05 7.96
N ASP A 72 -16.66 17.05 7.26
CA ASP A 72 -16.76 16.50 5.90
C ASP A 72 -16.51 17.58 4.86
N THR A 73 -16.74 18.86 5.18
CA THR A 73 -16.58 19.94 4.21
C THR A 73 -16.10 21.22 4.86
N TYR A 74 -15.10 21.83 4.22
CA TYR A 74 -14.62 23.17 4.48
C TYR A 74 -15.06 24.06 3.31
N ALA A 75 -15.84 25.10 3.58
CA ALA A 75 -16.20 26.11 2.59
C ALA A 75 -15.48 27.42 2.92
N VAL A 76 -14.82 28.00 1.92
CA VAL A 76 -14.04 29.23 2.08
C VAL A 76 -14.62 30.29 1.16
N THR A 77 -14.80 31.49 1.70
CA THR A 77 -15.19 32.66 0.92
C THR A 77 -14.10 33.71 0.98
N TYR A 78 -13.99 34.48 -0.10
CA TYR A 78 -12.96 35.50 -0.26
C TYR A 78 -13.59 36.89 -0.38
N THR A 79 -12.82 37.92 -0.04
CA THR A 79 -13.13 39.31 -0.34
C THR A 79 -12.88 39.59 -1.82
N GLY A 80 -13.32 40.75 -2.32
CA GLY A 80 -13.02 41.19 -3.69
C GLY A 80 -11.53 41.45 -3.97
N LEU A 81 -10.68 41.42 -2.94
CA LEU A 81 -9.22 41.55 -3.06
C LEU A 81 -8.51 40.18 -2.93
N ASN A 82 -9.24 39.06 -3.10
CA ASN A 82 -8.76 37.69 -2.93
C ASN A 82 -8.15 37.40 -1.55
N GLN A 83 -8.72 37.97 -0.49
CA GLN A 83 -8.33 37.67 0.90
C GLN A 83 -9.38 36.76 1.53
N VAL A 84 -8.97 35.81 2.37
CA VAL A 84 -9.92 34.93 3.07
C VAL A 84 -10.86 35.79 3.93
N LYS A 85 -12.16 35.66 3.67
CA LYS A 85 -13.22 36.39 4.38
C LYS A 85 -13.86 35.54 5.46
N LYS A 86 -14.12 34.26 5.17
CA LYS A 86 -14.80 33.34 6.08
C LYS A 86 -14.39 31.90 5.75
N VAL A 87 -14.28 31.08 6.79
CA VAL A 87 -14.21 29.62 6.69
C VAL A 87 -15.41 29.03 7.43
N GLU A 88 -16.12 28.11 6.80
CA GLU A 88 -17.19 27.32 7.41
C GLU A 88 -16.80 25.86 7.41
N GLU A 89 -16.84 25.24 8.59
CA GLU A 89 -16.65 23.79 8.76
C GLU A 89 -18.03 23.12 8.80
N LYS A 90 -18.22 22.01 8.10
CA LYS A 90 -19.50 21.29 8.05
C LYS A 90 -19.29 19.81 8.31
N LYS A 91 -20.13 19.24 9.17
CA LYS A 91 -20.25 17.79 9.39
C LYS A 91 -21.69 17.38 9.12
N ASP A 92 -21.90 16.42 8.24
CA ASP A 92 -23.21 15.90 7.84
C ASP A 92 -24.20 17.03 7.46
N GLY A 93 -23.69 18.07 6.79
CA GLY A 93 -24.47 19.26 6.40
C GLY A 93 -24.72 20.29 7.51
N THR A 94 -24.34 20.01 8.76
CA THR A 94 -24.44 20.97 9.88
C THR A 94 -23.22 21.88 9.88
N SER A 95 -23.43 23.18 9.67
CA SER A 95 -22.35 24.18 9.60
C SER A 95 -21.98 24.75 10.96
N LYS A 96 -20.69 24.80 11.25
CA LYS A 96 -20.07 25.60 12.31
C LYS A 96 -19.28 26.73 11.66
N THR A 97 -19.64 27.97 11.99
CA THR A 97 -18.83 29.14 11.63
C THR A 97 -17.77 29.31 12.71
N ILE A 98 -16.51 29.46 12.29
CA ILE A 98 -15.36 29.75 13.14
C ILE A 98 -14.91 31.20 12.99
#